data_AF-A0A9W7VQC6-F1
#
_entry.id   AF-A0A9W7VQC6-F1
#
_cell.length_a   1.000
_cell.length_b   1.000
_cell.length_c   1.000
_cell.angle_alpha   90.00
_cell.angle_beta   90.00
_cell.angle_gamma   90.00
#
_symmetry.space_group_name_H-M   'P 1'
#
loop_
_entity.id
_entity.type
_entity.pdbx_description
1 polymer ?
#
loop_
_entity_poly.entity_id
_entity_poly.type
_entity_poly.pdbx_seq_one_letter_code
_entity_poly.pdbx_strand_id
1 'polypeptide(L)'
;MVTLQETAAKFNNDLHVSHTGGRLSSDSGLVLIDEMMDVFQFTQLAEKIVTFQDDRKYWTHTNHKLLKQLILQIIAGYDTDSATNILQHDPVLQTLSSDEPLASQSSISRFFNRVGQDTILTLQELNQTLIDKARLVRNDTNMIIDLDSTHSDTFGNQEQTAYNAHYGTNGYHPLVAFEGANKKEVEKKEKQ
;
A
#
# COMPACT_ATOMS: atom_id res chain seq x y z
N MET A 1 -32.50 -29.18 0.73
CA MET A 1 -31.92 -27.83 0.90
C MET A 1 -30.60 -28.05 1.61
N VAL A 2 -29.48 -27.99 0.88
CA VAL A 2 -28.15 -28.26 1.47
C VAL A 2 -27.75 -26.99 2.22
N THR A 3 -27.77 -27.04 3.55
CA THR A 3 -27.19 -25.99 4.39
C THR A 3 -25.69 -25.95 4.11
N LEU A 4 -25.21 -24.88 3.48
CA LEU A 4 -23.80 -24.68 3.14
C LEU A 4 -22.96 -24.60 4.44
N GLN A 5 -21.81 -25.26 4.42
CA GLN A 5 -20.91 -25.39 5.57
C GLN A 5 -20.26 -24.04 5.89
N GLU A 6 -20.46 -23.58 7.13
CA GLU A 6 -19.65 -22.54 7.75
C GLU A 6 -18.26 -23.10 8.05
N THR A 7 -17.20 -22.40 7.62
CA THR A 7 -15.82 -22.83 7.84
C THR A 7 -15.08 -21.77 8.65
N ALA A 8 -14.56 -22.15 9.82
CA ALA A 8 -13.71 -21.29 10.65
C ALA A 8 -12.28 -21.27 10.11
N ALA A 9 -11.64 -20.10 10.13
CA ALA A 9 -10.24 -19.96 9.76
C ALA A 9 -9.33 -20.54 10.85
N LYS A 10 -8.30 -21.31 10.47
CA LYS A 10 -7.42 -21.98 11.44
C LYS A 10 -6.55 -21.03 12.27
N PHE A 11 -6.27 -19.83 11.76
CA PHE A 11 -5.42 -18.85 12.41
C PHE A 11 -6.20 -17.91 13.35
N ASN A 12 -7.51 -17.81 13.16
CA ASN A 12 -8.42 -17.04 14.00
C ASN A 12 -9.77 -17.73 14.03
N ASN A 13 -10.09 -18.37 15.16
CA ASN A 13 -11.35 -19.10 15.32
C ASN A 13 -12.58 -18.18 15.41
N ASP A 14 -12.39 -16.86 15.58
CA ASP A 14 -13.48 -15.88 15.52
C ASP A 14 -13.78 -15.45 14.07
N LEU A 15 -12.96 -15.88 13.10
CA LEU A 15 -13.17 -15.60 11.68
C LEU A 15 -13.89 -16.78 11.00
N HIS A 16 -15.14 -16.55 10.63
CA HIS A 16 -16.00 -17.54 9.98
C HIS A 16 -16.34 -17.12 8.54
N VAL A 17 -16.16 -18.02 7.58
CA VAL A 17 -16.58 -17.83 6.18
C VAL A 17 -17.95 -18.48 5.98
N SER A 18 -18.95 -17.67 5.64
CA SER A 18 -20.32 -18.13 5.36
C SER A 18 -20.96 -17.36 4.20
N HIS A 19 -21.93 -17.99 3.52
CA HIS A 19 -22.72 -17.39 2.43
C HIS A 19 -24.12 -16.95 2.88
N THR A 20 -24.33 -16.74 4.19
CA THR A 20 -25.65 -16.45 4.78
C THR A 20 -26.07 -14.98 4.71
N GLY A 21 -25.23 -14.11 4.12
CA GLY A 21 -25.55 -12.69 3.89
C GLY A 21 -25.36 -11.79 5.11
N GLY A 22 -24.47 -12.16 6.05
CA GLY A 22 -24.07 -11.32 7.18
C GLY A 22 -23.19 -10.13 6.77
N ARG A 23 -22.11 -9.86 7.52
CA ARG A 23 -21.13 -8.84 7.14
C ARG A 23 -20.34 -9.34 5.91
N LEU A 24 -20.65 -8.80 4.74
CA LEU A 24 -19.98 -9.13 3.48
C LEU A 24 -18.85 -8.15 3.19
N SER A 25 -17.78 -8.65 2.56
CA SER A 25 -16.69 -7.83 2.01
C SER A 25 -16.31 -8.38 0.64
N SER A 26 -15.94 -7.48 -0.27
CA SER A 26 -15.35 -7.85 -1.57
C SER A 26 -13.82 -7.92 -1.51
N ASP A 27 -13.24 -7.55 -0.37
CA ASP A 27 -11.80 -7.35 -0.19
C ASP A 27 -11.15 -8.47 0.63
N SER A 28 -11.79 -9.65 0.71
CA SER A 28 -11.27 -10.80 1.46
C SER A 28 -9.89 -11.27 0.97
N GLY A 29 -9.51 -10.93 -0.26
CA GLY A 29 -8.16 -11.18 -0.78
C GLY A 29 -7.05 -10.45 0.00
N LEU A 30 -7.38 -9.35 0.70
CA LEU A 30 -6.42 -8.61 1.53
C LEU A 30 -5.89 -9.43 2.70
N VAL A 31 -6.58 -10.48 3.15
CA VAL A 31 -6.06 -11.39 4.18
C VAL A 31 -4.73 -12.03 3.75
N LEU A 32 -4.61 -12.42 2.47
CA LEU A 32 -3.36 -12.99 1.94
C LEU A 32 -2.24 -11.95 1.86
N ILE A 33 -2.61 -10.70 1.58
CA ILE A 33 -1.67 -9.59 1.53
C ILE A 33 -1.17 -9.27 2.95
N ASP A 34 -2.06 -9.26 3.93
CA ASP A 34 -1.71 -9.00 5.33
C ASP A 34 -0.80 -10.10 5.90
N GLU A 35 -1.12 -11.36 5.61
CA GLU A 35 -0.25 -12.50 5.97
C GLU A 35 1.15 -12.36 5.35
N MET A 36 1.23 -11.94 4.07
CA MET A 36 2.51 -11.67 3.42
C MET A 36 3.24 -10.50 4.12
N MET A 37 2.53 -9.42 4.47
CA MET A 37 3.11 -8.29 5.19
C MET A 37 3.68 -8.74 6.55
N ASP A 38 3.01 -9.64 7.26
CA ASP A 38 3.48 -10.20 8.52
C ASP A 38 4.70 -11.13 8.35
N VAL A 39 4.70 -12.00 7.35
CA VAL A 39 5.88 -12.83 6.98
C VAL A 39 7.10 -11.94 6.70
N PHE A 40 6.90 -10.82 6.02
CA PHE A 40 7.95 -9.85 5.72
C PHE A 40 8.29 -8.93 6.89
N GLN A 41 7.56 -9.01 8.01
CA GLN A 41 7.67 -8.14 9.17
C GLN A 41 7.52 -6.67 8.79
N PHE A 42 6.58 -6.38 7.90
CA PHE A 42 6.36 -5.05 7.33
C PHE A 42 6.20 -4.00 8.42
N THR A 43 5.35 -4.25 9.41
CA THR A 43 5.06 -3.28 10.49
C THR A 43 6.32 -2.94 11.27
N GLN A 44 7.11 -3.95 11.67
CA GLN A 44 8.33 -3.74 12.44
C GLN A 44 9.41 -3.03 11.62
N LEU A 45 9.53 -3.37 10.33
CA LEU A 45 10.45 -2.68 9.42
C LEU A 45 10.03 -1.23 9.20
N ALA A 46 8.73 -0.99 8.98
CA ALA A 46 8.20 0.36 8.78
C ALA A 46 8.43 1.22 10.03
N GLU A 47 8.17 0.70 11.23
CA GLU A 47 8.42 1.39 12.50
C GLU A 47 9.91 1.71 12.71
N LYS A 48 10.80 0.84 12.26
CA LYS A 48 12.24 1.02 12.38
C LYS A 48 12.82 2.00 11.35
N ILE A 49 12.34 1.96 10.12
CA ILE A 49 12.96 2.63 8.97
C ILE A 49 12.24 3.94 8.66
N VAL A 50 10.91 3.92 8.58
CA VAL A 50 10.13 5.04 8.05
C VAL A 50 9.92 6.10 9.13
N THR A 51 10.37 7.31 8.81
CA THR A 51 10.22 8.48 9.67
C THR A 51 9.20 9.44 9.10
N PHE A 52 8.50 10.15 9.98
CA PHE A 52 7.44 11.09 9.62
C PHE A 52 7.67 12.42 10.33
N GLN A 53 7.27 13.52 9.69
CA GLN A 53 7.25 14.85 10.30
C GLN A 53 6.00 14.95 11.19
N ASP A 54 6.07 14.39 12.41
CA ASP A 54 4.92 14.26 13.31
C ASP A 54 5.10 15.10 14.58
N ASP A 55 4.37 16.20 14.66
CA ASP A 55 4.34 17.14 15.80
C ASP A 55 3.13 16.92 16.73
N ARG A 56 2.31 15.89 16.44
CA ARG A 56 1.10 15.60 17.20
C ARG A 56 1.45 15.22 18.64
N LYS A 57 0.74 15.85 19.58
CA LYS A 57 0.81 15.48 21.01
C LYS A 57 -0.08 14.29 21.37
N TYR A 58 -1.19 14.14 20.65
CA TYR A 58 -2.16 13.07 20.85
C TYR A 58 -2.58 12.53 19.48
N TRP A 59 -2.71 11.21 19.40
CA TRP A 59 -3.16 10.54 18.18
C TRP A 59 -3.96 9.29 18.53
N THR A 60 -4.98 9.02 17.71
CA THR A 60 -5.67 7.73 17.70
C THR A 60 -4.87 6.72 16.88
N HIS A 61 -4.39 7.11 15.69
CA HIS A 61 -3.63 6.23 14.81
C HIS A 61 -2.18 6.68 14.67
N THR A 62 -1.25 5.72 14.82
CA THR A 62 0.16 5.91 14.50
C THR A 62 0.35 6.03 12.98
N ASN A 63 1.44 6.66 12.54
CA ASN A 63 1.70 6.83 11.11
C ASN A 63 1.96 5.52 10.38
N HIS A 64 2.59 4.56 11.06
CA HIS A 64 2.83 3.24 10.52
C HIS A 64 1.53 2.45 10.31
N LYS A 65 0.55 2.59 11.20
CA LYS A 65 -0.81 2.04 11.00
C LYS A 65 -1.50 2.71 9.81
N LEU A 66 -1.43 4.04 9.70
CA LEU A 66 -2.00 4.79 8.57
C LEU A 66 -1.35 4.39 7.25
N LEU A 67 -0.03 4.19 7.23
CA LEU A 67 0.72 3.69 6.08
C LEU A 67 0.26 2.27 5.67
N LYS A 68 0.15 1.35 6.63
CA LYS A 68 -0.34 -0.02 6.37
C LYS A 68 -1.75 0.00 5.78
N GLN A 69 -2.66 0.80 6.36
CA GLN A 69 -4.02 0.98 5.86
C GLN A 69 -4.02 1.53 4.42
N LEU A 70 -3.20 2.54 4.12
CA LEU A 70 -3.10 3.12 2.79
C LEU A 70 -2.63 2.09 1.75
N ILE A 71 -1.62 1.28 2.09
CA ILE A 71 -1.10 0.23 1.20
C ILE A 71 -2.16 -0.82 0.90
N LEU A 72 -2.85 -1.33 1.94
CA LEU A 72 -3.92 -2.31 1.76
C LEU A 72 -5.07 -1.74 0.90
N GLN A 73 -5.42 -0.47 1.13
CA GLN A 73 -6.42 0.23 0.36
C GLN A 73 -6.04 0.33 -1.14
N ILE A 74 -4.80 0.74 -1.44
CA ILE A 74 -4.31 0.87 -2.82
C ILE A 74 -4.29 -0.51 -3.51
N ILE A 75 -3.86 -1.56 -2.80
CA ILE A 75 -3.85 -2.93 -3.33
C ILE A 75 -5.26 -3.42 -3.65
N ALA A 76 -6.26 -3.04 -2.87
CA ALA A 76 -7.67 -3.32 -3.14
C ALA A 76 -8.25 -2.47 -4.30
N GLY A 77 -7.48 -1.54 -4.86
CA GLY A 77 -7.91 -0.72 -6.01
C GLY A 77 -8.60 0.59 -5.63
N TYR A 78 -8.48 1.04 -4.38
CA TYR A 78 -9.03 2.30 -3.91
C TYR A 78 -7.93 3.37 -3.80
N ASP A 79 -7.86 4.27 -4.77
CA ASP A 79 -6.80 5.26 -4.90
C ASP A 79 -7.07 6.60 -4.19
N THR A 80 -8.33 6.87 -3.81
CA THR A 80 -8.71 8.12 -3.14
C THR A 80 -8.81 7.98 -1.62
N ASP A 81 -8.42 9.03 -0.90
CA ASP A 81 -8.63 9.11 0.55
C ASP A 81 -10.12 9.04 0.93
N SER A 82 -11.03 9.47 0.05
CA SER A 82 -12.48 9.41 0.24
C SER A 82 -13.02 7.99 0.42
N ALA A 83 -12.39 6.99 -0.23
CA ALA A 83 -12.76 5.58 -0.08
C ALA A 83 -12.65 5.10 1.36
N THR A 84 -11.72 5.68 2.12
CA THR A 84 -11.50 5.40 3.55
C THR A 84 -12.77 5.48 4.38
N ASN A 85 -13.69 6.40 4.08
CA ASN A 85 -14.94 6.55 4.85
C ASN A 85 -15.87 5.33 4.71
N ILE A 86 -15.77 4.61 3.60
CA ILE A 86 -16.49 3.34 3.38
C ILE A 86 -15.68 2.20 3.98
N LEU A 87 -14.39 2.13 3.66
CA LEU A 87 -13.50 1.03 4.06
C LEU A 87 -13.32 0.92 5.58
N GLN A 88 -13.46 2.01 6.33
CA GLN A 88 -13.42 1.96 7.80
C GLN A 88 -14.52 1.09 8.43
N HIS A 89 -15.55 0.74 7.66
CA HIS A 89 -16.64 -0.15 8.06
C HIS A 89 -16.55 -1.55 7.43
N ASP A 90 -15.59 -1.79 6.55
CA ASP A 90 -15.39 -3.09 5.92
C ASP A 90 -14.98 -4.15 6.97
N PRO A 91 -15.67 -5.29 7.05
CA PRO A 91 -15.39 -6.29 8.07
C PRO A 91 -14.02 -6.95 7.93
N VAL A 92 -13.50 -7.13 6.71
CA VAL A 92 -12.18 -7.71 6.49
C VAL A 92 -11.12 -6.72 6.95
N LEU A 93 -11.14 -5.49 6.45
CA LEU A 93 -10.13 -4.50 6.86
C LEU A 93 -10.19 -4.18 8.37
N GLN A 94 -11.37 -4.18 8.99
CA GLN A 94 -11.48 -4.07 10.45
C GLN A 94 -10.82 -5.24 11.18
N THR A 95 -10.91 -6.46 10.65
CA THR A 95 -10.28 -7.65 11.24
C THR A 95 -8.75 -7.59 11.12
N LEU A 96 -8.23 -6.99 10.04
CA LEU A 96 -6.78 -6.78 9.84
C LEU A 96 -6.20 -5.65 10.72
N SER A 97 -7.06 -4.81 11.30
CA SER A 97 -6.68 -3.76 12.24
C SER A 97 -6.75 -4.30 13.67
N SER A 98 -5.61 -4.39 14.34
CA SER A 98 -5.45 -5.24 15.51
C SER A 98 -6.33 -4.88 16.71
N ASP A 99 -6.74 -3.61 16.91
CA ASP A 99 -7.49 -3.19 18.11
C ASP A 99 -8.24 -1.84 17.97
N GLU A 100 -8.21 -1.19 16.81
CA GLU A 100 -8.77 0.15 16.62
C GLU A 100 -9.60 0.24 15.34
N PRO A 101 -10.64 1.09 15.31
CA PRO A 101 -11.31 1.42 14.07
C PRO A 101 -10.27 1.92 13.06
N LEU A 102 -10.44 1.58 11.80
CA LEU A 102 -9.59 2.15 10.76
C LEU A 102 -9.75 3.68 10.75
N ALA A 103 -8.71 4.34 10.26
CA ALA A 103 -8.71 5.78 10.12
C ALA A 103 -9.82 6.23 9.16
N SER A 104 -10.36 7.43 9.37
CA SER A 104 -11.29 8.09 8.45
C SER A 104 -10.56 8.84 7.33
N GLN A 105 -11.29 9.30 6.31
CA GLN A 105 -10.72 10.12 5.23
C GLN A 105 -9.93 11.31 5.78
N SER A 106 -10.46 12.02 6.79
CA SER A 106 -9.78 13.19 7.36
C SER A 106 -8.43 12.86 8.01
N SER A 107 -8.29 11.64 8.55
CA SER A 107 -7.05 11.16 9.16
C SER A 107 -6.00 10.80 8.10
N ILE A 108 -6.42 10.19 6.99
CA ILE A 108 -5.55 9.91 5.83
C ILE A 108 -5.12 11.22 5.15
N SER A 109 -6.03 12.16 4.96
CA SER A 109 -5.71 13.48 4.40
C SER A 109 -4.65 14.22 5.23
N ARG A 110 -4.79 14.24 6.57
CA ARG A 110 -3.77 14.82 7.48
C ARG A 110 -2.48 13.99 7.53
N PHE A 111 -2.52 12.70 7.20
CA PHE A 111 -1.32 11.87 7.13
C PHE A 111 -0.41 12.30 5.98
N PHE A 112 -0.96 12.61 4.81
CA PHE A 112 -0.16 13.11 3.69
C PHE A 112 0.61 14.39 4.01
N ASN A 113 0.04 15.30 4.81
CA ASN A 113 0.73 16.52 5.25
C ASN A 113 1.99 16.26 6.10
N ARG A 114 2.18 15.03 6.60
CA ARG A 114 3.30 14.63 7.46
C ARG A 114 4.32 13.75 6.73
N VAL A 115 4.06 13.48 5.45
CA VAL A 115 4.99 12.85 4.52
C VAL A 115 5.81 13.97 3.87
N GLY A 116 7.07 14.09 4.28
CA GLY A 116 8.02 15.03 3.69
C GLY A 116 9.06 14.34 2.81
N GLN A 117 10.04 15.10 2.32
CA GLN A 117 11.14 14.55 1.50
C GLN A 117 11.92 13.43 2.23
N ASP A 118 12.22 13.61 3.51
CA ASP A 118 12.91 12.58 4.32
C ASP A 118 12.06 11.31 4.50
N THR A 119 10.73 11.47 4.61
CA THR A 119 9.80 10.33 4.65
C THR A 119 9.84 9.58 3.33
N ILE A 120 9.88 10.26 2.19
CA ILE A 120 9.97 9.63 0.86
C ILE A 120 11.27 8.82 0.75
N LEU A 121 12.40 9.37 1.20
CA LEU A 121 13.69 8.67 1.20
C LEU A 121 13.66 7.41 2.07
N THR A 122 13.09 7.48 3.27
CA THR A 122 12.98 6.31 4.16
C THR A 122 11.94 5.29 3.70
N LEU A 123 10.88 5.72 2.99
CA LEU A 123 9.96 4.80 2.29
C LEU A 123 10.67 4.03 1.18
N GLN A 124 11.57 4.69 0.44
CA GLN A 124 12.39 4.02 -0.57
C GLN A 124 13.35 2.99 0.06
N GLU A 125 13.93 3.30 1.21
CA GLU A 125 14.74 2.35 1.99
C GLU A 125 13.92 1.15 2.48
N LEU A 126 12.70 1.38 2.97
CA LEU A 126 11.77 0.30 3.34
C LEU A 126 11.46 -0.59 2.13
N ASN A 127 11.14 0.01 0.98
CA ASN A 127 10.86 -0.72 -0.25
C ASN A 127 12.05 -1.59 -0.67
N GLN A 128 13.27 -1.04 -0.66
CA GLN A 128 14.48 -1.78 -0.98
C GLN A 128 14.69 -2.95 -0.02
N THR A 129 14.47 -2.73 1.28
CA THR A 129 14.58 -3.79 2.30
C THR A 129 13.61 -4.95 2.06
N LEU A 130 12.37 -4.64 1.66
CA LEU A 130 11.36 -5.64 1.32
C LEU A 130 11.73 -6.42 0.05
N ILE A 131 12.23 -5.72 -0.98
CA ILE A 131 12.74 -6.34 -2.21
C ILE A 131 13.90 -7.29 -1.91
N ASP A 132 14.85 -6.88 -1.06
CA ASP A 132 16.00 -7.70 -0.70
C ASP A 132 15.58 -8.95 0.08
N LYS A 133 14.62 -8.84 1.00
CA LYS A 133 14.00 -10.01 1.66
C LYS A 133 13.36 -10.94 0.62
N ALA A 134 12.60 -10.40 -0.34
CA ALA A 134 11.95 -11.22 -1.36
C ALA A 134 12.97 -11.96 -2.25
N ARG A 135 14.08 -11.29 -2.60
CA ARG A 135 15.18 -11.89 -3.36
C ARG A 135 15.84 -13.03 -2.61
N LEU A 136 16.09 -12.87 -1.31
CA LEU A 136 16.66 -13.94 -0.47
C LEU A 136 15.76 -15.17 -0.43
N VAL A 137 14.44 -14.98 -0.36
CA VAL A 137 13.47 -16.10 -0.39
C VAL A 137 13.46 -16.81 -1.75
N ARG A 138 13.57 -16.05 -2.85
CA ARG A 138 13.57 -16.61 -4.20
C ARG A 138 14.90 -17.27 -4.60
N ASN A 139 16.00 -16.87 -3.96
CA ASN A 139 17.37 -17.29 -4.28
C ASN A 139 17.74 -17.03 -5.75
N ASP A 140 17.21 -15.94 -6.32
CA ASP A 140 17.46 -15.56 -7.72
C ASP A 140 18.84 -14.88 -7.85
N THR A 141 19.71 -15.46 -8.68
CA THR A 141 21.08 -14.95 -8.91
C THR A 141 21.23 -14.18 -10.22
N ASN A 142 20.21 -14.18 -11.07
CA ASN A 142 20.22 -13.53 -12.39
C ASN A 142 19.16 -12.45 -12.45
N MET A 143 19.54 -11.24 -12.85
CA MET A 143 18.65 -10.10 -12.96
C MET A 143 18.78 -9.46 -14.35
N ILE A 144 17.65 -9.27 -15.02
CA ILE A 144 17.54 -8.47 -16.23
C ILE A 144 16.81 -7.20 -15.82
N ILE A 145 17.38 -6.04 -16.09
CA ILE A 145 16.73 -4.75 -15.80
C ILE A 145 16.23 -4.17 -17.12
N ASP A 146 14.92 -4.02 -17.23
CA ASP A 146 14.22 -3.31 -18.29
C ASP A 146 14.05 -1.84 -17.86
N LEU A 147 14.37 -0.90 -18.74
CA LEU A 147 14.31 0.53 -18.45
C LEU A 147 13.36 1.19 -19.43
N ASP A 148 12.21 1.61 -18.93
CA ASP A 148 11.18 2.28 -19.71
C ASP A 148 10.80 3.61 -19.07
N SER A 149 10.33 4.55 -19.86
CA SER A 149 9.68 5.74 -19.34
C SER A 149 8.16 5.55 -19.35
N THR A 150 7.49 6.14 -18.36
CA THR A 150 6.03 6.18 -18.32
C THR A 150 5.54 7.62 -18.32
N HIS A 151 4.31 7.86 -18.75
CA HIS A 151 3.69 9.18 -18.69
C HIS A 151 2.66 9.22 -17.57
N SER A 152 2.69 10.29 -16.80
CA SER A 152 1.69 10.55 -15.76
C SER A 152 1.14 11.95 -15.98
N ASP A 153 -0.13 12.01 -16.39
CA ASP A 153 -0.83 13.28 -16.58
C ASP A 153 -0.81 14.11 -15.30
N THR A 154 -0.72 15.42 -15.48
CA THR A 154 -0.80 16.40 -14.39
C THR A 154 -1.98 17.32 -14.65
N PHE A 155 -2.64 17.77 -13.58
CA PHE A 155 -3.83 18.62 -13.68
C PHE A 155 -3.65 19.87 -12.81
N GLY A 156 -4.13 21.02 -13.30
CA GLY A 156 -3.97 22.29 -12.61
C GLY A 156 -2.52 22.80 -12.66
N ASN A 157 -2.01 23.30 -11.53
CA ASN A 157 -0.71 23.95 -11.43
C ASN A 157 0.30 23.11 -10.65
N GLN A 158 0.41 21.82 -10.98
CA GLN A 158 1.37 20.93 -10.32
C GLN A 158 2.80 21.30 -10.69
N GLU A 159 3.69 21.24 -9.70
CA GLU A 159 5.09 21.64 -9.86
C GLU A 159 5.82 20.73 -10.86
N GLN A 160 6.80 21.28 -11.58
CA GLN A 160 7.67 20.55 -12.52
C GLN A 160 6.96 19.79 -13.66
N THR A 161 5.71 20.16 -13.95
CA THR A 161 5.02 19.62 -15.13
C THR A 161 5.58 20.21 -16.43
N ALA A 162 5.63 19.39 -17.48
CA ALA A 162 6.03 19.82 -18.81
C ALA A 162 5.09 19.23 -19.87
N TYR A 163 4.91 19.96 -20.97
CA TYR A 163 4.16 19.48 -22.12
C TYR A 163 4.92 18.38 -22.85
N ASN A 164 4.29 17.22 -23.03
CA ASN A 164 4.82 16.13 -23.83
C ASN A 164 4.08 16.02 -25.16
N ALA A 165 4.74 16.41 -26.26
CA ALA A 165 4.15 16.41 -27.59
C ALA A 165 3.76 15.01 -28.11
N HIS A 166 4.38 13.94 -27.60
CA HIS A 166 4.01 12.57 -27.96
C HIS A 166 2.64 12.17 -27.40
N TYR A 167 2.34 12.60 -26.16
CA TYR A 167 1.07 12.30 -25.48
C TYR A 167 0.03 13.41 -25.64
N GLY A 168 0.43 14.59 -26.12
CA GLY A 168 -0.46 15.73 -26.33
C GLY A 168 -0.98 16.36 -25.03
N THR A 169 -0.31 16.12 -23.90
CA THR A 169 -0.75 16.58 -22.58
C THR A 169 0.44 17.00 -21.70
N ASN A 170 0.14 17.72 -20.63
CA ASN A 170 1.11 18.09 -19.60
C ASN A 170 1.21 16.95 -18.59
N GLY A 171 2.42 16.52 -18.29
CA GLY A 171 2.61 15.46 -17.33
C GLY A 171 4.05 15.27 -16.90
N TYR A 172 4.23 14.38 -15.94
CA TYR A 172 5.53 13.84 -15.59
C TYR A 172 5.95 12.76 -16.58
N HIS A 173 7.26 12.61 -16.76
CA HIS A 173 7.83 11.54 -17.58
C HIS A 173 8.95 10.79 -16.85
N PRO A 174 8.62 10.08 -15.74
CA PRO A 174 9.62 9.36 -14.97
C PRO A 174 10.20 8.19 -15.75
N LEU A 175 11.49 7.92 -15.51
CA LEU A 175 12.16 6.70 -15.94
C LEU A 175 12.01 5.65 -14.83
N VAL A 176 11.48 4.49 -15.19
CA VAL A 176 11.20 3.35 -14.31
C VAL A 176 12.03 2.15 -14.75
N ALA A 177 12.53 1.39 -13.77
CA ALA A 177 13.27 0.17 -13.97
C ALA A 177 12.46 -1.04 -13.51
N PHE A 178 12.43 -2.12 -14.27
CA PHE A 178 11.73 -3.38 -13.95
C PHE A 178 12.66 -4.59 -14.10
N GLU A 179 12.46 -5.64 -13.31
CA GLU A 179 13.06 -6.96 -13.47
C GLU A 179 12.40 -7.66 -14.67
N GLY A 180 13.07 -7.65 -15.83
CA GLY A 180 12.55 -8.11 -17.12
C GLY A 180 12.27 -9.61 -17.21
N ALA A 181 12.86 -10.43 -16.34
CA ALA A 181 12.55 -11.87 -16.30
C ALA A 181 11.12 -12.15 -15.79
N ASN A 182 10.54 -11.23 -14.98
CA ASN A 182 9.22 -11.40 -14.35
C ASN A 182 8.33 -10.14 -14.37
N LYS A 183 8.75 -9.04 -15.03
CA LYS A 183 8.08 -7.73 -15.07
C LYS A 183 7.76 -7.12 -13.68
N LYS A 184 8.72 -7.09 -12.75
CA LYS A 184 8.53 -6.49 -11.40
C LYS A 184 9.36 -5.24 -11.20
N GLU A 185 8.82 -4.13 -10.72
CA GLU A 185 9.52 -2.83 -10.60
C GLU A 185 10.71 -2.87 -9.62
N VAL A 186 11.83 -2.23 -9.97
CA VAL A 186 13.12 -2.25 -9.24
C VAL A 186 13.59 -0.85 -8.83
N GLU A 187 13.28 0.23 -9.56
CA GLU A 187 13.69 1.58 -9.16
C GLU A 187 12.98 2.70 -9.95
N LYS A 188 12.69 3.83 -9.31
CA LYS A 188 12.36 5.11 -9.97
C LYS A 188 13.57 6.03 -9.85
N LYS A 189 14.04 6.59 -10.97
CA LYS A 189 14.96 7.74 -10.95
C LYS A 189 14.33 8.90 -11.68
N GLU A 190 14.06 9.98 -10.94
CA GLU A 190 13.67 11.25 -11.51
C GLU A 190 14.88 11.90 -12.17
N LYS A 191 14.76 12.27 -13.45
CA LYS A 191 15.69 13.20 -14.08
C LYS A 191 15.16 14.61 -13.84
N GLN A 192 16.00 15.45 -13.25
CA GLN A 192 15.87 16.91 -13.24
C GLN A 192 15.88 17.46 -14.67
#